data_AF-A0A3D4QUA2-F1
#
_entry.id   AF-A0A3D4QUA2-F1
#
_cell.length_a   1.000
_cell.length_b   1.000
_cell.length_c   1.000
_cell.angle_alpha   90.00
_cell.angle_beta   90.00
_cell.angle_gamma   90.00
#
_symmetry.space_group_name_H-M   'P 1'
#
loop_
_entity.id
_entity.type
_entity.pdbx_description
1 polymer ?
#
loop_
_entity_poly.entity_id
_entity_poly.type
_entity_poly.pdbx_seq_one_letter_code
_entity_poly.pdbx_strand_id
1 'polypeptide(L)'
;MNKIKITSFIFLFFLLFPISGITADNVFQELIIDKASWNIRVINNENESVFANGGPYSFYVEGKWVEVKDDKERAGNKLVIKGDTLLEMKVDDITFRLSVKKTSDYAYNIQINSPTHEIEKSSGVVTLNPVEEIYGFGEMWNGQVAQRGQSIKIWNRIGTPDECAYMPYYVSTNNYAFFLNYGGLV
;
A
#
# COMPACT_ATOMS: atom_id res chain seq x y z
N MET A 1 -18.05 9.99 -21.30
CA MET A 1 -17.28 10.26 -20.08
C MET A 1 -16.41 9.05 -19.81
N ASN A 2 -15.09 9.20 -19.88
CA ASN A 2 -14.16 8.11 -19.55
C ASN A 2 -14.24 7.87 -18.04
N LYS A 3 -14.85 6.75 -17.65
CA LYS A 3 -14.90 6.33 -16.25
C LYS A 3 -13.47 6.06 -15.78
N ILE A 4 -13.01 6.84 -14.81
CA ILE A 4 -11.71 6.62 -14.17
C ILE A 4 -11.87 5.38 -13.30
N LYS A 5 -11.39 4.25 -13.79
CA LYS A 5 -11.34 3.00 -13.02
C LYS A 5 -10.32 3.21 -11.90
N ILE A 6 -10.79 3.55 -10.70
CA ILE A 6 -9.93 3.61 -9.53
C ILE A 6 -9.34 2.24 -9.32
N THR A 7 -8.05 2.17 -9.56
CA THR A 7 -7.26 1.00 -9.39
C THR A 7 -6.25 1.39 -8.33
N SER A 8 -6.51 1.09 -7.07
CA SER A 8 -5.52 1.32 -6.03
C SER A 8 -4.43 0.29 -6.26
N PHE A 9 -3.30 0.70 -6.85
CA PHE A 9 -2.12 -0.16 -6.89
C PHE A 9 -1.20 0.19 -5.74
N ILE A 10 -0.84 -0.80 -4.95
CA ILE A 10 0.32 -0.71 -4.07
C ILE A 10 1.45 -1.40 -4.79
N PHE A 11 2.46 -0.64 -5.18
CA PHE A 11 3.77 -1.16 -5.55
C PHE A 11 4.65 -1.07 -4.32
N LEU A 12 5.00 -2.22 -3.76
CA LEU A 12 6.03 -2.30 -2.74
C LEU A 12 7.35 -2.62 -3.45
N PHE A 13 8.34 -1.74 -3.32
CA PHE A 13 9.68 -1.94 -3.90
C PHE A 13 10.69 -1.91 -2.76
N PHE A 14 11.49 -2.96 -2.57
CA PHE A 14 12.54 -2.92 -1.55
C PHE A 14 13.82 -2.41 -2.19
N LEU A 15 14.38 -1.36 -1.58
CA LEU A 15 15.53 -0.66 -2.13
C LEU A 15 16.79 -1.44 -1.77
N LEU A 16 17.40 -2.08 -2.77
CA LEU A 16 18.77 -2.54 -2.68
C LEU A 16 19.68 -1.31 -2.85
N PHE A 17 20.01 -0.63 -1.76
CA PHE A 17 21.14 0.30 -1.76
C PHE A 17 22.42 -0.49 -1.43
N PRO A 18 23.31 -0.77 -2.40
CA PRO A 18 24.68 -1.14 -2.07
C PRO A 18 25.40 0.13 -1.61
N ILE A 19 25.25 0.50 -0.34
CA ILE A 19 26.22 1.38 0.30
C ILE A 19 27.43 0.50 0.55
N SER A 20 28.58 0.84 -0.02
CA SER A 20 29.85 0.14 0.21
C SER A 20 30.11 -0.01 1.71
N GLY A 21 29.86 -1.22 2.23
CA GLY A 21 30.02 -1.57 3.65
C GLY A 21 28.79 -2.19 4.33
N ILE A 22 27.60 -2.15 3.72
CA ILE A 22 26.41 -2.86 4.21
C ILE A 22 26.03 -3.88 3.13
N THR A 23 26.34 -5.15 3.35
CA THR A 23 25.64 -6.23 2.65
C THR A 23 24.16 -6.07 3.01
N ALA A 24 23.35 -5.61 2.06
CA ALA A 24 21.94 -5.93 2.08
C ALA A 24 21.90 -7.45 1.96
N ASP A 25 21.93 -8.15 3.10
CA ASP A 25 21.62 -9.57 3.13
C ASP A 25 20.33 -9.71 2.34
N ASN A 26 20.34 -10.60 1.34
CA ASN A 26 19.19 -10.85 0.49
C ASN A 26 18.09 -11.43 1.37
N VAL A 27 17.36 -10.56 2.05
CA VAL A 27 16.27 -10.92 2.93
C VAL A 27 15.13 -11.34 2.01
N PHE A 28 14.93 -12.65 1.89
CA PHE A 28 13.74 -13.19 1.26
C PHE A 28 12.53 -12.60 1.97
N GLN A 29 11.63 -12.02 1.18
CA GLN A 29 10.45 -11.34 1.69
C GLN A 29 9.19 -12.03 1.20
N GLU A 30 8.39 -12.50 2.16
CA GLU A 30 7.12 -13.14 1.88
C GLU A 30 5.98 -12.16 2.15
N LEU A 31 5.12 -11.98 1.15
CA LEU A 31 3.85 -11.29 1.32
C LEU A 31 2.83 -12.27 1.91
N ILE A 32 2.27 -11.91 3.06
CA ILE A 32 1.23 -12.65 3.77
C ILE A 32 -0.05 -11.83 3.77
N ILE A 33 -1.16 -12.48 3.40
CA ILE A 33 -2.50 -11.92 3.54
C ILE A 33 -3.23 -12.72 4.61
N ASP A 34 -3.62 -12.06 5.70
CA ASP A 34 -4.56 -12.61 6.65
C ASP A 34 -5.97 -12.48 6.08
N LYS A 35 -6.60 -13.60 5.67
CA LYS A 35 -7.94 -13.55 5.07
C LYS A 35 -9.06 -13.23 6.06
N ALA A 36 -8.77 -13.30 7.36
CA ALA A 36 -9.75 -12.88 8.37
C ALA A 36 -9.85 -11.37 8.33
N SER A 37 -8.74 -10.65 8.50
CA SER A 37 -8.74 -9.19 8.58
C SER A 37 -8.40 -8.45 7.29
N TRP A 38 -8.10 -9.20 6.22
CA TRP A 38 -7.54 -8.69 4.98
C TRP A 38 -6.27 -7.86 5.17
N ASN A 39 -5.56 -8.11 6.28
CA ASN A 39 -4.29 -7.46 6.55
C ASN A 39 -3.20 -8.04 5.65
N ILE A 40 -2.45 -7.13 5.05
CA ILE A 40 -1.33 -7.38 4.19
C ILE A 40 -0.08 -7.10 4.99
N ARG A 41 0.79 -8.09 5.10
CA ARG A 41 2.12 -7.93 5.70
C ARG A 41 3.17 -8.43 4.75
N VAL A 42 4.33 -7.80 4.78
CA VAL A 42 5.55 -8.41 4.25
C VAL A 42 6.43 -8.74 5.42
N ILE A 43 6.93 -9.97 5.44
CA ILE A 43 7.85 -10.45 6.48
C ILE A 43 9.23 -10.75 5.89
N ASN A 44 10.25 -10.67 6.73
CA ASN A 44 11.59 -11.17 6.43
C ASN A 44 11.72 -12.68 6.72
N ASN A 45 12.91 -13.24 6.47
CA ASN A 45 13.30 -14.61 6.80
C ASN A 45 13.26 -14.92 8.31
N GLU A 46 13.32 -13.90 9.17
CA GLU A 46 13.18 -14.00 10.62
C GLU A 46 11.72 -13.88 11.08
N ASN A 47 10.77 -13.82 10.15
CA ASN A 47 9.33 -13.67 10.38
C ASN A 47 8.94 -12.34 11.08
N GLU A 48 9.81 -11.35 11.01
CA GLU A 48 9.55 -9.97 11.44
C GLU A 48 8.83 -9.19 10.34
N SER A 49 7.93 -8.29 10.73
CA SER A 49 7.15 -7.49 9.78
C SER A 49 7.99 -6.32 9.26
N VAL A 50 8.31 -6.34 7.96
CA VAL A 50 8.95 -5.20 7.28
C VAL A 50 7.92 -4.18 6.77
N PHE A 51 6.70 -4.64 6.48
CA PHE A 51 5.57 -3.79 6.10
C PHE A 51 4.29 -4.40 6.65
N ALA A 52 3.37 -3.57 7.13
CA ALA A 52 2.02 -4.00 7.47
C ALA A 52 1.01 -2.88 7.22
N ASN A 53 -0.18 -3.21 6.73
CA ASN A 53 -1.30 -2.27 6.84
C ASN A 53 -1.82 -2.23 8.29
N GLY A 54 -2.34 -1.07 8.70
CA GLY A 54 -2.72 -0.77 10.08
C GLY A 54 -4.21 -0.85 10.39
N GLY A 55 -5.02 -1.41 9.49
CA GLY A 55 -6.47 -1.49 9.69
C GLY A 55 -7.22 -1.89 8.43
N PRO A 56 -8.55 -2.06 8.56
CA PRO A 56 -9.37 -2.51 7.44
C PRO A 56 -9.38 -1.48 6.33
N TYR A 57 -9.23 -1.96 5.10
CA TYR A 57 -9.39 -1.11 3.92
C TYR A 57 -10.84 -0.65 3.83
N SER A 58 -11.03 0.62 3.48
CA SER A 58 -12.36 1.19 3.30
C SER A 58 -12.51 1.75 1.90
N PHE A 59 -13.67 1.55 1.31
CA PHE A 59 -13.99 1.99 -0.05
C PHE A 59 -15.26 2.82 -0.02
N TYR A 60 -15.24 3.96 -0.71
CA TYR A 60 -16.44 4.76 -0.94
C TYR A 60 -17.10 4.25 -2.22
N VAL A 61 -18.28 3.65 -2.06
CA VAL A 61 -19.03 2.98 -3.13
C VAL A 61 -20.47 3.48 -3.03
N GLU A 62 -20.99 4.04 -4.13
CA GLU A 62 -22.40 4.48 -4.23
C GLU A 62 -22.85 5.40 -3.08
N GLY A 63 -22.00 6.37 -2.73
CA GLY A 63 -22.33 7.35 -1.69
C GLY A 63 -22.15 6.89 -0.24
N LYS A 64 -21.64 5.67 0.00
CA LYS A 64 -21.36 5.15 1.36
C LYS A 64 -19.92 4.64 1.50
N TRP A 65 -19.34 4.83 2.69
CA TRP A 65 -18.11 4.13 3.06
C TRP A 65 -18.43 2.69 3.46
N VAL A 66 -17.69 1.75 2.88
CA VAL A 66 -17.78 0.32 3.13
C VAL A 66 -16.42 -0.15 3.60
N GLU A 67 -16.37 -0.66 4.82
CA GLU A 67 -15.17 -1.20 5.45
C GLU A 67 -15.07 -2.69 5.18
N VAL A 68 -13.90 -3.15 4.73
CA VAL A 68 -13.61 -4.59 4.59
C VAL A 68 -13.43 -5.18 5.98
N LYS A 69 -14.51 -5.69 6.54
CA LYS A 69 -14.57 -6.21 7.91
C LYS A 69 -13.85 -7.55 8.04
N ASP A 70 -13.45 -7.81 9.28
CA ASP A 70 -12.92 -9.09 9.71
C ASP A 70 -13.95 -10.22 9.51
N ASP A 71 -13.65 -11.16 8.63
CA ASP A 71 -14.37 -12.44 8.55
C ASP A 71 -13.80 -13.39 9.61
N LYS A 72 -14.39 -13.35 10.81
CA LYS A 72 -13.96 -14.19 11.94
C LYS A 72 -14.07 -15.68 11.65
N GLU A 73 -14.91 -16.10 10.71
CA GLU A 73 -15.02 -17.51 10.29
C GLU A 73 -13.76 -17.96 9.54
N ARG A 74 -12.96 -17.02 9.01
CA ARG A 74 -11.68 -17.27 8.34
C ARG A 74 -10.46 -17.04 9.25
N ALA A 75 -10.66 -16.84 10.55
CA ALA A 75 -9.57 -16.66 11.51
C ALA A 75 -8.50 -17.76 11.38
N GLY A 76 -7.24 -17.35 11.17
CA GLY A 76 -6.12 -18.27 10.97
C GLY A 76 -5.80 -18.63 9.51
N ASN A 77 -6.63 -18.21 8.54
CA ASN A 77 -6.33 -18.39 7.11
C ASN A 77 -5.33 -17.35 6.60
N LYS A 78 -4.08 -17.49 7.03
CA LYS A 78 -2.96 -16.74 6.46
C LYS A 78 -2.57 -17.37 5.12
N LEU A 79 -2.49 -16.54 4.09
CA LEU A 79 -2.04 -16.95 2.77
C LEU A 79 -0.67 -16.33 2.48
N VAL A 80 0.34 -17.18 2.29
CA VAL A 80 1.64 -16.79 1.77
C VAL A 80 1.55 -16.71 0.24
N ILE A 81 1.90 -15.56 -0.32
CA ILE A 81 1.82 -15.31 -1.76
C ILE A 81 3.10 -15.82 -2.43
N LYS A 82 2.97 -16.91 -3.20
CA LYS A 82 4.07 -17.51 -3.96
C LYS A 82 4.10 -17.10 -5.44
N GLY A 83 3.06 -16.41 -5.91
CA GLY A 83 2.90 -15.98 -7.30
C GLY A 83 1.59 -15.22 -7.49
N ASP A 84 1.15 -15.11 -8.73
CA ASP A 84 -0.08 -14.39 -9.08
C ASP A 84 -1.29 -15.00 -8.38
N THR A 85 -1.99 -14.18 -7.61
CA THR A 85 -3.07 -14.60 -6.73
C THR A 85 -4.25 -13.66 -6.89
N LEU A 86 -5.44 -14.21 -7.07
CA LEU A 86 -6.69 -13.46 -7.07
C LEU A 86 -7.55 -13.92 -5.89
N LEU A 87 -7.93 -12.97 -5.05
CA LEU A 87 -8.79 -13.19 -3.89
C LEU A 87 -10.08 -12.40 -4.03
N GLU A 88 -11.19 -12.99 -3.59
CA GLU A 88 -12.48 -12.31 -3.53
C GLU A 88 -12.87 -12.04 -2.08
N MET A 89 -13.25 -10.78 -1.83
CA MET A 89 -13.75 -10.27 -0.56
C MET A 89 -15.21 -9.89 -0.78
N LYS A 90 -16.11 -10.33 0.08
CA LYS A 90 -17.52 -9.93 0.03
C LYS A 90 -17.83 -9.11 1.26
N VAL A 91 -18.37 -7.92 1.05
CA VAL A 91 -18.83 -7.03 2.11
C VAL A 91 -20.23 -6.58 1.72
N ASP A 92 -21.21 -6.96 2.53
CA ASP A 92 -22.63 -6.80 2.20
C ASP A 92 -22.95 -7.43 0.81
N ASP A 93 -23.47 -6.63 -0.11
CA ASP A 93 -23.79 -6.97 -1.50
C ASP A 93 -22.64 -6.69 -2.49
N ILE A 94 -21.53 -6.12 -2.01
CA ILE A 94 -20.40 -5.72 -2.84
C ILE A 94 -19.34 -6.81 -2.82
N THR A 95 -18.90 -7.21 -4.03
CA THR A 95 -17.72 -8.08 -4.18
C THR A 95 -16.51 -7.22 -4.53
N PHE A 96 -15.44 -7.34 -3.77
CA PHE A 96 -14.13 -6.79 -4.09
C PHE A 96 -13.19 -7.91 -4.55
N ARG A 97 -12.31 -7.59 -5.49
CA ARG A 97 -11.26 -8.47 -6.00
C ARG A 97 -9.91 -7.87 -5.65
N LEU A 98 -9.15 -8.61 -4.86
CA LEU A 98 -7.75 -8.33 -4.52
C LEU A 98 -6.88 -9.19 -5.43
N SER A 99 -6.25 -8.56 -6.41
CA SER A 99 -5.24 -9.17 -7.28
C SER A 99 -3.86 -8.85 -6.75
N VAL A 100 -3.03 -9.86 -6.61
CA VAL A 100 -1.64 -9.74 -6.19
C VAL A 100 -0.78 -10.37 -7.27
N LYS A 101 0.18 -9.61 -7.79
CA LYS A 101 1.16 -10.07 -8.76
C LYS A 101 2.55 -9.90 -8.18
N LYS A 102 3.32 -10.98 -8.09
CA LYS A 102 4.73 -10.93 -7.69
C LYS A 102 5.54 -10.53 -8.93
N THR A 103 6.05 -9.31 -8.96
CA THR A 103 6.76 -8.77 -10.14
C THR A 103 8.26 -9.07 -10.12
N SER A 104 8.83 -9.28 -8.92
CA SER A 104 10.19 -9.76 -8.70
C SER A 104 10.27 -10.41 -7.31
N ASP A 105 11.45 -10.85 -6.89
CA ASP A 105 11.66 -11.38 -5.53
C ASP A 105 11.42 -10.35 -4.42
N TYR A 106 11.42 -9.06 -4.77
CA TYR A 106 11.32 -7.94 -3.85
C TYR A 106 10.24 -6.94 -4.27
N ALA A 107 9.27 -7.38 -5.07
CA ALA A 107 8.22 -6.48 -5.48
C ALA A 107 6.88 -7.18 -5.68
N TYR A 108 5.86 -6.57 -5.09
CA TYR A 108 4.48 -6.98 -5.22
C TYR A 108 3.67 -5.82 -5.78
N ASN A 109 2.88 -6.12 -6.80
CA ASN A 109 1.82 -5.26 -7.28
C ASN A 109 0.50 -5.77 -6.70
N ILE A 110 -0.15 -4.93 -5.90
CA ILE A 110 -1.41 -5.27 -5.24
C ILE A 110 -2.49 -4.34 -5.77
N GLN A 111 -3.54 -4.91 -6.32
CA GLN A 111 -4.65 -4.19 -6.93
C GLN A 111 -5.97 -4.58 -6.30
N ILE A 112 -6.77 -3.60 -5.90
CA ILE A 112 -8.15 -3.82 -5.47
C ILE A 112 -9.12 -3.19 -6.47
N ASN A 113 -10.15 -3.94 -6.86
CA ASN A 113 -11.25 -3.46 -7.68
C ASN A 113 -12.58 -4.11 -7.26
N SER A 114 -13.70 -3.60 -7.78
CA SER A 114 -14.99 -4.28 -7.69
C SER A 114 -15.52 -4.53 -9.11
N PRO A 115 -15.91 -5.78 -9.45
CA PRO A 115 -16.54 -6.07 -10.74
C PRO A 115 -18.01 -5.62 -10.80
N THR A 116 -18.63 -5.34 -9.65
CA THR A 116 -20.07 -5.08 -9.54
C THR A 116 -20.40 -3.62 -9.29
N HIS A 117 -19.46 -2.88 -8.68
CA HIS A 117 -19.68 -1.51 -8.23
C HIS A 117 -18.49 -0.62 -8.58
N GLU A 118 -18.74 0.67 -8.75
CA GLU A 118 -17.71 1.67 -8.98
C GLU A 118 -17.12 2.13 -7.64
N ILE A 119 -15.79 2.06 -7.49
CA ILE A 119 -15.09 2.58 -6.32
C ILE A 119 -14.73 4.04 -6.61
N GLU A 120 -15.22 4.96 -5.80
CA GLU A 120 -15.01 6.41 -5.97
C GLU A 120 -13.86 6.94 -5.10
N LYS A 121 -13.62 6.32 -3.94
CA LYS A 121 -12.51 6.65 -3.03
C LYS A 121 -12.05 5.40 -2.31
N SER A 122 -10.80 5.39 -1.86
CA SER A 122 -10.28 4.37 -0.96
C SER A 122 -9.55 5.03 0.21
N SER A 123 -9.63 4.41 1.38
CA SER A 123 -8.88 4.79 2.57
C SER A 123 -8.20 3.55 3.14
N GLY A 124 -6.99 3.76 3.67
CA GLY A 124 -6.19 2.70 4.28
C GLY A 124 -5.12 3.29 5.18
N VAL A 125 -4.59 2.45 6.05
CA VAL A 125 -3.54 2.81 7.00
C VAL A 125 -2.36 1.89 6.77
N VAL A 126 -1.15 2.43 6.85
CA VAL A 126 0.10 1.65 6.95
C VAL A 126 0.65 1.83 8.35
N THR A 127 1.08 0.75 8.98
CA THR A 127 1.72 0.77 10.29
C THR A 127 3.21 1.05 10.12
N LEU A 128 3.71 2.03 10.86
CA LEU A 128 5.14 2.33 10.97
C LEU A 128 5.68 1.80 12.31
N ASN A 129 6.90 1.29 12.31
CA ASN A 129 7.59 0.91 13.54
C ASN A 129 7.89 2.15 14.42
N PRO A 130 8.08 1.98 15.75
CA PRO A 130 8.25 3.09 16.68
C PRO A 130 9.35 4.10 16.34
N VAL A 131 10.40 3.68 15.62
CA VAL A 131 11.53 4.53 15.21
C VAL A 131 11.67 4.65 13.68
N GLU A 132 10.71 4.14 12.92
CA GLU A 132 10.72 4.19 11.47
C GLU A 132 10.41 5.59 10.93
N GLU A 133 11.32 6.13 10.13
CA GLU A 133 11.11 7.35 9.36
C GLU A 133 10.72 7.02 7.92
N ILE A 134 9.95 7.93 7.31
CA ILE A 134 9.54 7.87 5.91
C ILE A 134 9.96 9.14 5.18
N TYR A 135 10.33 8.99 3.92
CA TYR A 135 10.84 10.05 3.04
C TYR A 135 10.18 9.97 1.67
N GLY A 136 10.03 11.10 0.98
CA GLY A 136 9.45 11.14 -0.36
C GLY A 136 8.24 12.06 -0.41
N PHE A 137 7.17 11.57 -1.03
CA PHE A 137 6.00 12.30 -1.49
C PHE A 137 6.25 13.32 -2.61
N GLY A 138 7.43 13.22 -3.24
CA GLY A 138 7.89 14.17 -4.23
C GLY A 138 8.91 15.16 -3.68
N GLU A 139 8.95 16.34 -4.29
CA GLU A 139 9.74 17.47 -3.80
C GLU A 139 8.96 18.21 -2.70
N MET A 140 9.39 18.03 -1.45
CA MET A 140 8.72 18.59 -0.27
C MET A 140 9.55 19.74 0.30
N TRP A 141 9.02 20.98 0.26
CA TRP A 141 9.65 22.17 0.84
C TRP A 141 8.99 22.59 2.16
N ASN A 142 8.79 21.63 3.08
CA ASN A 142 8.15 21.87 4.38
C ASN A 142 9.16 22.07 5.52
N GLY A 143 10.45 22.25 5.21
CA GLY A 143 11.53 22.41 6.19
C GLY A 143 11.94 21.12 6.91
N GLN A 144 11.44 19.96 6.48
CA GLN A 144 11.77 18.65 7.03
C GLN A 144 12.05 17.64 5.92
N VAL A 145 13.08 16.81 6.10
CA VAL A 145 13.40 15.74 5.14
C VAL A 145 12.54 14.51 5.44
N ALA A 146 12.48 14.09 6.72
CA ALA A 146 11.59 13.03 7.18
C ALA A 146 10.15 13.54 7.31
N GLN A 147 9.19 12.71 6.89
CA GLN A 147 7.76 13.07 6.80
C GLN A 147 6.92 12.42 7.91
N ARG A 148 7.56 11.79 8.90
CA ARG A 148 6.88 11.14 10.03
C ARG A 148 6.09 12.18 10.85
N GLY A 149 4.83 11.86 11.12
CA GLY A 149 3.94 12.74 11.90
C GLY A 149 3.33 13.90 11.11
N GLN A 150 3.63 14.00 9.81
CA GLN A 150 3.05 15.01 8.93
C GLN A 150 1.77 14.48 8.25
N SER A 151 0.85 15.41 7.97
CA SER A 151 -0.28 15.18 7.07
C SER A 151 -0.02 15.91 5.76
N ILE A 152 0.17 15.16 4.68
CA ILE A 152 0.52 15.70 3.36
C ILE A 152 -0.67 15.49 2.42
N LYS A 153 -1.09 16.56 1.75
CA LYS A 153 -2.11 16.50 0.69
C LYS A 153 -1.41 16.55 -0.66
N ILE A 154 -1.57 15.50 -1.46
CA ILE A 154 -0.91 15.35 -2.76
C ILE A 154 -1.91 15.69 -3.85
N TRP A 155 -1.73 16.87 -4.43
CA TRP A 155 -2.54 17.37 -5.53
C TRP A 155 -1.74 18.35 -6.34
N ASN A 156 -1.82 18.27 -7.66
CA ASN A 156 -1.23 19.30 -8.49
C ASN A 156 -1.95 20.63 -8.20
N ARG A 157 -1.23 21.59 -7.61
CA ARG A 157 -1.69 22.95 -7.40
C ARG A 157 -0.93 23.87 -8.33
N ILE A 158 -1.61 24.92 -8.79
CA ILE A 158 -0.96 26.02 -9.52
C ILE A 158 -0.06 26.75 -8.51
N GLY A 159 1.24 26.80 -8.77
CA GLY A 159 2.28 27.40 -7.91
C GLY A 159 3.58 27.63 -8.69
N THR A 160 4.57 28.26 -8.06
CA THR A 160 5.93 28.42 -8.62
C THR A 160 6.59 27.06 -8.89
N PRO A 161 7.56 26.96 -9.83
CA PRO A 161 8.16 25.69 -10.27
C PRO A 161 8.66 24.77 -9.15
N ASP A 162 9.00 25.36 -8.00
CA ASP A 162 9.58 24.69 -6.84
C ASP A 162 8.56 23.89 -6.01
N GLU A 163 7.25 24.02 -6.26
CA GLU A 163 6.19 23.30 -5.50
C GLU A 163 5.53 22.16 -6.29
N CYS A 164 6.10 21.74 -7.43
CA CYS A 164 5.34 21.08 -8.49
C CYS A 164 5.59 19.58 -8.72
N ALA A 165 6.31 18.87 -7.85
CA ALA A 165 6.64 17.46 -8.09
C ALA A 165 6.07 16.50 -7.03
N TYR A 166 4.78 16.60 -6.68
CA TYR A 166 4.17 15.64 -5.75
C TYR A 166 3.96 14.27 -6.38
N MET A 167 4.36 13.22 -5.67
CA MET A 167 4.14 11.84 -6.09
C MET A 167 3.66 11.03 -4.88
N PRO A 168 2.59 10.23 -5.00
CA PRO A 168 2.09 9.38 -3.90
C PRO A 168 3.01 8.15 -3.69
N TYR A 169 4.24 8.44 -3.27
CA TYR A 169 5.35 7.52 -3.11
C TYR A 169 6.12 7.86 -1.84
N TYR A 170 6.57 6.88 -1.07
CA TYR A 170 7.57 7.12 -0.04
C TYR A 170 8.51 5.92 0.10
N VAL A 171 9.68 6.18 0.67
CA VAL A 171 10.65 5.19 1.12
C VAL A 171 10.70 5.19 2.63
N SER A 172 10.91 4.02 3.21
CA SER A 172 10.99 3.81 4.64
C SER A 172 12.41 3.40 5.04
N THR A 173 12.82 3.85 6.22
CA THR A 173 14.03 3.35 6.91
C THR A 173 13.95 1.86 7.26
N ASN A 174 12.76 1.25 7.22
CA ASN A 174 12.55 -0.19 7.32
C ASN A 174 12.76 -0.93 5.98
N ASN A 175 13.56 -0.33 5.09
CA ASN A 175 14.05 -0.87 3.82
C ASN A 175 12.99 -1.21 2.77
N TYR A 176 11.81 -0.59 2.82
CA TYR A 176 10.78 -0.73 1.78
C TYR A 176 10.40 0.62 1.19
N ALA A 177 9.83 0.60 0.00
CA ALA A 177 9.20 1.74 -0.62
C ALA A 177 7.77 1.39 -0.98
N PHE A 178 6.88 2.36 -0.84
CA PHE A 178 5.46 2.25 -1.14
C PHE A 178 5.12 3.26 -2.23
N PHE A 179 4.50 2.78 -3.31
CA PHE A 179 4.00 3.59 -4.39
C PHE A 179 2.51 3.32 -4.57
N LEU A 180 1.70 4.37 -4.43
CA LEU A 180 0.28 4.34 -4.74
C LEU A 180 0.07 4.82 -6.17
N ASN A 181 -0.26 3.92 -7.09
CA ASN A 181 -0.56 4.31 -8.46
C ASN A 181 -1.99 4.88 -8.55
N TYR A 182 -2.13 6.16 -8.22
CA TYR A 182 -3.39 6.87 -8.27
C TYR A 182 -3.17 8.29 -8.79
N GLY A 183 -3.94 8.67 -9.81
CA GLY A 183 -3.85 10.00 -10.43
C GLY A 183 -4.83 11.03 -9.88
N GLY A 184 -5.65 10.66 -8.89
CA GLY A 184 -6.58 11.57 -8.23
C GLY A 184 -5.97 12.25 -7.00
N LEU A 185 -6.82 12.92 -6.23
CA LEU A 185 -6.41 13.57 -4.98
C LEU A 185 -6.11 12.53 -3.90
N VAL A 186 -4.91 12.61 -3.31
CA VAL A 186 -4.49 11.82 -2.14
C VAL A 186 -4.37 12.72 -0.93
#